data_AF-E6ZU28-F1
#
_entry.id   AF-E6ZU28-F1
#
_cell.length_a   1.000
_cell.length_b   1.000
_cell.length_c   1.000
_cell.angle_alpha   90.00
_cell.angle_beta   90.00
_cell.angle_gamma   90.00
#
_symmetry.space_group_name_H-M   'P 1'
#
loop_
_entity.id
_entity.type
_entity.pdbx_description
1 polymer ?
#
loop_
_entity_poly.entity_id
_entity_poly.type
_entity_poly.pdbx_seq_one_letter_code
_entity_poly.pdbx_strand_id
1 'polypeptide(L)'
;MARNQEKAQSMLYRFREAQAQSLGLAPKTARRPRLASSVTSLKECERWRGDVIRDISRKVSKIQDFGLTDYEVRDLNDEINKLLREKVHWENQILALGGANYKRSVPSMLGGDQGASAGRGGYKYFGRAKDLPGVKELFSGRKDDEADGWRSEKYQRFKDLPPSYYGDEDEDDGVLLAEEARAEEVEWNQRFLQVVQGLQHDLRHRDAAEEDMDVSDTDTANGGIEVPLIPRPAPQPWKQSMHAFAHAFNTAYTHPEPAPDTAEAAETPSKRAPDSDDDAHADAKRQKGEHGQPVAATQAATSPTEGDAAAAVSAPSAGYSTFSAEDLQHPAVPDRAAIEKVILQAKKRQLRQEYIGA
;
A
#
# COMPACT_ATOMS: atom_id res chain seq x y z
N MET A 1 -9.24 -30.31 67.51
CA MET A 1 -10.03 -31.10 66.54
C MET A 1 -9.12 -31.46 65.37
N ALA A 2 -9.01 -32.74 65.03
CA ALA A 2 -8.23 -33.22 63.88
C ALA A 2 -8.71 -32.60 62.55
N ARG A 3 -7.80 -32.41 61.59
CA ARG A 3 -8.11 -31.84 60.26
C ARG A 3 -9.07 -32.77 59.52
N ASN A 4 -9.88 -32.25 58.60
CA ASN A 4 -10.88 -33.07 57.89
C ASN A 4 -10.24 -34.28 57.14
N GLN A 5 -9.02 -34.10 56.65
CA GLN A 5 -8.23 -35.16 56.00
C GLN A 5 -7.90 -36.32 56.97
N GLU A 6 -7.55 -36.02 58.23
CA GLU A 6 -7.24 -37.03 59.24
C GLU A 6 -8.52 -37.76 59.68
N LYS A 7 -9.64 -37.03 59.82
CA LYS A 7 -10.94 -37.64 60.12
C LYS A 7 -11.39 -38.62 59.04
N ALA A 8 -11.20 -38.26 57.77
CA ALA A 8 -11.49 -39.13 56.62
C ALA A 8 -10.54 -40.33 56.51
N GLN A 9 -9.37 -40.30 57.14
CA GLN A 9 -8.43 -41.44 57.15
C GLN A 9 -8.59 -42.36 58.37
N SER A 10 -9.46 -42.02 59.32
CA SER A 10 -9.71 -42.82 60.50
C SER A 10 -10.22 -44.24 60.16
N MET A 11 -9.86 -45.22 61.00
CA MET A 11 -10.31 -46.62 60.84
C MET A 11 -11.83 -46.74 60.75
N LEU A 12 -12.57 -45.97 61.54
CA LEU A 12 -14.04 -45.96 61.51
C LEU A 12 -14.60 -45.41 60.20
N TYR A 13 -14.01 -44.35 59.65
CA TYR A 13 -14.44 -43.79 58.36
C TYR A 13 -14.18 -44.80 57.23
N ARG A 14 -12.99 -45.40 57.18
CA ARG A 14 -12.66 -46.45 56.20
C ARG A 14 -13.57 -47.68 56.33
N PHE A 15 -13.91 -48.08 57.55
CA PHE A 15 -14.83 -49.19 57.80
C PHE A 15 -16.24 -48.87 57.29
N ARG A 16 -16.77 -47.68 57.62
CA ARG A 16 -18.07 -47.21 57.10
C ARG A 16 -18.07 -47.10 55.58
N GLU A 17 -16.98 -46.62 54.99
CA GLU A 17 -16.83 -46.54 53.55
C GLU A 17 -16.85 -47.93 52.91
N ALA A 18 -16.09 -48.90 53.45
CA ALA A 18 -16.09 -50.28 52.99
C ALA A 18 -17.47 -50.96 53.12
N GLN A 19 -18.19 -50.69 54.21
CA GLN A 19 -19.56 -51.18 54.42
C GLN A 19 -20.55 -50.55 53.43
N ALA A 20 -20.43 -49.25 53.17
CA ALA A 20 -21.27 -48.58 52.18
C ALA A 20 -20.96 -49.04 50.74
N GLN A 21 -19.70 -49.41 50.46
CA GLN A 21 -19.28 -50.00 49.20
C GLN A 21 -19.82 -51.43 49.03
N SER A 22 -19.81 -52.27 50.08
CA SER A 22 -20.38 -53.63 50.00
C SER A 22 -21.90 -53.61 49.83
N LEU A 23 -22.57 -52.62 50.42
CA LEU A 23 -24.01 -52.40 50.27
C LEU A 23 -24.40 -51.75 48.93
N GLY A 24 -23.41 -51.33 48.11
CA GLY A 24 -23.65 -50.69 46.81
C GLY A 24 -24.20 -49.26 46.88
N LEU A 25 -24.30 -48.67 48.07
CA LEU A 25 -24.80 -47.30 48.29
C LEU A 25 -23.74 -46.24 48.02
N ALA A 26 -22.45 -46.57 48.18
CA ALA A 26 -21.37 -45.62 47.93
C ALA A 26 -20.95 -45.64 46.44
N PRO A 27 -20.95 -44.49 45.74
CA PRO A 27 -20.33 -44.41 44.43
C PRO A 27 -18.84 -44.64 44.58
N LYS A 28 -18.29 -45.62 43.86
CA LYS A 28 -16.84 -45.83 43.80
C LYS A 28 -16.19 -44.52 43.34
N THR A 29 -15.29 -43.98 44.16
CA THR A 29 -14.32 -42.92 43.79
C THR A 29 -13.24 -43.54 42.89
N ALA A 30 -13.68 -44.22 41.84
CA ALA A 30 -12.78 -44.80 40.88
C ALA A 30 -11.99 -43.66 40.23
N ARG A 31 -10.69 -43.88 40.04
CA ARG A 31 -9.94 -43.02 39.13
C ARG A 31 -10.34 -43.40 37.72
N ARG A 32 -10.47 -42.37 36.88
CA ARG A 32 -10.70 -42.54 35.45
C ARG A 32 -9.63 -43.47 34.86
N PRO A 33 -10.02 -44.53 34.14
CA PRO A 33 -9.09 -45.38 33.41
C PRO A 33 -8.29 -44.59 32.37
N ARG A 34 -7.01 -44.94 32.16
CA ARG A 34 -6.17 -44.26 31.16
C ARG A 34 -6.52 -44.65 29.72
N LEU A 35 -6.99 -45.88 29.50
CA LEU A 35 -7.44 -46.35 28.21
C LEU A 35 -8.98 -46.33 28.20
N ALA A 36 -9.56 -45.61 27.24
CA ALA A 36 -11.01 -45.63 27.06
C ALA A 36 -11.51 -47.01 26.61
N SER A 37 -10.71 -47.74 25.84
CA SER A 37 -11.05 -49.06 25.30
C SER A 37 -11.22 -50.16 26.34
N SER A 38 -10.71 -49.99 27.56
CA SER A 38 -10.88 -51.00 28.62
C SER A 38 -12.28 -51.00 29.24
N VAL A 39 -13.08 -49.97 28.98
CA VAL A 39 -14.46 -49.86 29.49
C VAL A 39 -15.42 -50.32 28.40
N THR A 40 -16.20 -51.35 28.71
CA THR A 40 -17.20 -51.96 27.81
C THR A 40 -18.63 -51.48 28.10
N SER A 41 -18.85 -50.81 29.23
CA SER A 41 -20.16 -50.31 29.64
C SER A 41 -20.41 -48.88 29.14
N LEU A 42 -21.46 -48.70 28.34
CA LEU A 42 -21.88 -47.40 27.80
C LEU A 42 -22.09 -46.35 28.88
N LYS A 43 -22.83 -46.71 29.94
CA LYS A 43 -23.15 -45.81 31.06
C LYS A 43 -21.89 -45.31 31.78
N GLU A 44 -20.89 -46.18 31.88
CA GLU A 44 -19.62 -45.81 32.49
C GLU A 44 -18.78 -44.90 31.57
N CYS A 45 -18.75 -45.18 30.26
CA CYS A 45 -18.11 -44.30 29.29
C CYS A 45 -18.72 -42.89 29.28
N GLU A 46 -20.05 -42.78 29.34
CA GLU A 46 -20.74 -41.48 29.42
C GLU A 46 -20.44 -40.73 30.71
N ARG A 47 -20.38 -41.43 31.85
CA ARG A 47 -19.94 -40.86 33.14
C ARG A 47 -18.53 -40.28 33.02
N TRP A 48 -17.57 -41.07 32.51
CA TRP A 48 -16.19 -40.61 32.34
C TRP A 48 -16.12 -39.43 31.36
N ARG A 49 -16.83 -39.46 30.23
CA ARG A 49 -16.91 -38.32 29.32
C ARG A 49 -17.37 -37.05 30.04
N GLY A 50 -18.44 -37.14 30.83
CA GLY A 50 -18.95 -36.02 31.63
C GLY A 50 -17.91 -35.49 32.62
N ASP A 51 -17.15 -36.39 33.26
CA ASP A 51 -16.07 -35.98 34.17
C ASP A 51 -14.93 -35.27 33.43
N VAL A 52 -14.57 -35.68 32.20
CA VAL A 52 -13.54 -34.97 31.40
C VAL A 52 -14.00 -33.54 31.14
N ILE A 53 -15.27 -33.38 30.75
CA ILE A 53 -15.85 -32.06 30.44
C ILE A 53 -15.84 -31.15 31.66
N ARG A 54 -16.15 -31.69 32.85
CA ARG A 54 -16.07 -30.93 34.11
C ARG A 54 -14.63 -30.52 34.44
N ASP A 55 -13.65 -31.41 34.22
CA ASP A 55 -12.23 -31.08 34.39
C ASP A 55 -11.77 -29.98 33.43
N ILE A 56 -12.19 -30.04 32.16
CA ILE A 56 -11.92 -28.99 31.16
C ILE A 56 -12.52 -27.68 31.63
N SER A 57 -13.81 -27.65 32.01
CA SER A 57 -14.48 -26.43 32.44
C SER A 57 -13.77 -25.77 33.64
N ARG A 58 -13.37 -26.57 34.64
CA ARG A 58 -12.60 -26.05 35.81
C ARG A 58 -11.27 -25.44 35.39
N LYS A 59 -10.54 -26.06 34.46
CA LYS A 59 -9.25 -25.53 33.98
C LYS A 59 -9.42 -24.30 33.10
N VAL A 60 -10.45 -24.25 32.25
CA VAL A 60 -10.77 -23.07 31.45
C VAL A 60 -11.09 -21.88 32.36
N SER A 61 -11.87 -22.08 33.44
CA SER A 61 -12.10 -21.03 34.44
C SER A 61 -10.79 -20.60 35.12
N LYS A 62 -9.92 -21.54 35.50
CA LYS A 62 -8.62 -21.23 36.13
C LYS A 62 -7.66 -20.47 35.22
N ILE A 63 -7.68 -20.72 33.91
CA ILE A 63 -6.83 -19.98 32.94
C ILE A 63 -7.20 -18.49 32.88
N GLN A 64 -8.45 -18.14 33.18
CA GLN A 64 -8.90 -16.75 33.17
C GLN A 64 -8.41 -15.95 34.39
N ASP A 65 -7.79 -16.59 35.39
CA ASP A 65 -7.26 -15.91 36.56
C ASP A 65 -6.04 -15.03 36.18
N PHE A 66 -6.14 -13.72 36.42
CA PHE A 66 -5.06 -12.76 36.12
C PHE A 66 -3.81 -12.95 36.98
N GLY A 67 -3.95 -13.59 38.15
CA GLY A 67 -2.83 -13.84 39.07
C GLY A 67 -1.89 -14.97 38.62
N LEU A 68 -2.23 -15.68 37.54
CA LEU A 68 -1.43 -16.79 37.03
C LEU A 68 -0.25 -16.27 36.19
N THR A 69 0.91 -16.93 36.24
CA THR A 69 2.04 -16.58 35.39
C THR A 69 1.85 -17.12 33.96
N ASP A 70 2.55 -16.52 32.99
CA ASP A 70 2.43 -16.93 31.58
C ASP A 70 2.92 -18.38 31.34
N TYR A 71 3.82 -18.91 32.17
CA TYR A 71 4.25 -20.30 32.10
C TYR A 71 3.16 -21.25 32.60
N GLU A 72 2.55 -20.95 33.74
CA GLU A 72 1.43 -21.72 34.28
C GLU A 72 0.21 -21.69 33.35
N VAL A 73 -0.04 -20.57 32.67
CA VAL A 73 -1.08 -20.48 31.62
C VAL A 73 -0.79 -21.45 30.47
N ARG A 74 0.48 -21.59 30.04
CA ARG A 74 0.87 -22.57 29.00
C ARG A 74 0.64 -24.00 29.47
N ASP A 75 1.08 -24.33 30.68
CA ASP A 75 0.90 -25.67 31.26
C ASP A 75 -0.59 -26.04 31.38
N LEU A 76 -1.43 -25.11 31.86
CA LEU A 76 -2.87 -25.33 31.93
C LEU A 76 -3.48 -25.52 30.52
N ASN A 77 -3.01 -24.79 29.52
CA ASN A 77 -3.47 -24.94 28.15
C ASN A 77 -3.10 -26.31 27.57
N ASP A 78 -1.89 -26.80 27.84
CA ASP A 78 -1.44 -28.15 27.46
C ASP A 78 -2.27 -29.23 28.16
N GLU A 79 -2.56 -29.04 29.44
CA GLU A 79 -3.42 -29.92 30.19
C GLU A 79 -4.85 -29.97 29.63
N ILE A 80 -5.42 -28.84 29.21
CA ILE A 80 -6.73 -28.79 28.56
C ILE A 80 -6.68 -29.51 27.21
N ASN A 81 -5.66 -29.28 26.40
CA ASN A 81 -5.50 -29.98 25.11
C ASN A 81 -5.35 -31.50 25.30
N LYS A 82 -4.68 -31.93 26.38
CA LYS A 82 -4.62 -33.35 26.77
C LYS A 82 -6.00 -33.91 27.12
N LEU A 83 -6.78 -33.19 27.92
CA LEU A 83 -8.16 -33.58 28.26
C LEU A 83 -9.08 -33.58 27.03
N LEU A 84 -8.88 -32.68 26.07
CA LEU A 84 -9.66 -32.69 24.83
C LEU A 84 -9.39 -33.92 23.96
N ARG A 85 -8.12 -34.35 23.86
CA ARG A 85 -7.79 -35.63 23.19
C ARG A 85 -8.44 -36.80 23.92
N GLU A 86 -8.38 -36.80 25.24
CA GLU A 86 -9.04 -37.81 26.07
C GLU A 86 -10.56 -37.82 25.87
N LYS A 87 -11.22 -36.66 25.83
CA LYS A 87 -12.65 -36.53 25.47
C LYS A 87 -12.93 -37.21 24.13
N VAL A 88 -12.11 -36.97 23.11
CA VAL A 88 -12.28 -37.58 21.79
C VAL A 88 -12.14 -39.11 21.87
N HIS A 89 -11.20 -39.64 22.67
CA HIS A 89 -11.09 -41.08 22.89
C HIS A 89 -12.33 -41.67 23.56
N TRP A 90 -12.89 -41.00 24.57
CA TRP A 90 -14.15 -41.43 25.20
C TRP A 90 -15.33 -41.35 24.23
N GLU A 91 -15.41 -40.31 23.40
CA GLU A 91 -16.46 -40.17 22.38
C GLU A 91 -16.36 -41.25 21.30
N ASN A 92 -15.14 -41.61 20.89
CA ASN A 92 -14.89 -42.72 19.97
C ASN A 92 -15.32 -44.06 20.58
N GLN A 93 -15.01 -44.28 21.86
CA GLN A 93 -15.39 -45.52 22.55
C GLN A 93 -16.92 -45.64 22.68
N ILE A 94 -17.60 -44.56 23.05
CA ILE A 94 -19.08 -44.56 23.12
C ILE A 94 -19.66 -44.89 21.75
N LEU A 95 -19.11 -44.32 20.68
CA LEU A 95 -19.53 -44.61 19.32
C LEU A 95 -19.24 -46.07 18.91
N ALA A 96 -18.09 -46.62 19.29
CA ALA A 96 -17.71 -48.01 19.02
C ALA A 96 -18.62 -49.02 19.75
N LEU A 97 -19.09 -48.67 20.94
CA LEU A 97 -20.07 -49.45 21.71
C LEU A 97 -21.52 -49.26 21.23
N GLY A 98 -21.75 -48.50 20.15
CA GLY A 98 -23.07 -48.25 19.58
C GLY A 98 -23.90 -47.16 20.27
N GLY A 99 -23.25 -46.31 21.08
CA GLY A 99 -23.88 -45.18 21.77
C GLY A 99 -24.04 -43.92 20.91
N ALA A 100 -24.42 -42.82 21.56
CA ALA A 100 -24.70 -41.56 20.89
C ALA A 100 -23.46 -40.94 20.21
N ASN A 101 -23.66 -40.35 19.02
CA ASN A 101 -22.59 -39.68 18.28
C ASN A 101 -22.43 -38.21 18.71
N TYR A 102 -21.55 -37.99 19.69
CA TYR A 102 -21.21 -36.66 20.20
C TYR A 102 -20.25 -35.85 19.31
N LYS A 103 -19.77 -36.39 18.18
CA LYS A 103 -18.97 -35.60 17.21
C LYS A 103 -19.83 -34.75 16.31
N ARG A 104 -21.02 -35.24 15.96
CA ARG A 104 -21.97 -34.59 15.04
C ARG A 104 -22.93 -33.66 15.79
N SER A 105 -23.31 -34.06 17.00
CA SER A 105 -24.17 -33.25 17.84
C SER A 105 -23.33 -32.21 18.59
N VAL A 106 -23.82 -30.98 18.59
CA VAL A 106 -23.39 -29.78 19.34
C VAL A 106 -22.29 -28.90 18.72
N PRO A 107 -22.61 -27.63 18.37
CA PRO A 107 -21.64 -26.55 18.39
C PRO A 107 -20.93 -26.59 19.75
N SER A 108 -19.61 -26.76 19.76
CA SER A 108 -18.78 -26.99 20.95
C SER A 108 -19.43 -26.50 22.25
N MET A 109 -19.90 -27.43 23.11
CA MET A 109 -20.51 -27.11 24.42
C MET A 109 -19.58 -26.34 25.37
N LEU A 110 -18.33 -26.15 24.98
CA LEU A 110 -17.43 -25.16 25.56
C LEU A 110 -17.82 -23.79 25.00
N GLY A 111 -18.87 -23.20 25.57
CA GLY A 111 -19.54 -22.01 25.04
C GLY A 111 -18.57 -20.86 24.74
N GLY A 112 -18.81 -20.13 23.65
CA GLY A 112 -18.17 -18.87 23.24
C GLY A 112 -16.66 -18.91 23.00
N ASP A 113 -15.89 -19.43 23.96
CA ASP A 113 -14.48 -19.69 23.91
C ASP A 113 -14.20 -21.05 23.23
N GLN A 114 -14.62 -21.16 21.97
CA GLN A 114 -14.04 -22.15 21.08
C GLN A 114 -12.57 -21.79 20.97
N GLY A 115 -11.74 -22.47 21.78
CA GLY A 115 -10.30 -22.23 21.83
C GLY A 115 -9.79 -22.01 20.41
N ALA A 116 -9.21 -20.84 20.21
CA ALA A 116 -8.85 -20.39 18.89
C ALA A 116 -7.72 -21.31 18.43
N SER A 117 -7.87 -21.89 17.23
CA SER A 117 -6.86 -22.78 16.68
C SER A 117 -5.89 -21.91 15.89
N ALA A 118 -4.64 -21.84 16.36
CA ALA A 118 -3.58 -21.22 15.59
C ALA A 118 -3.07 -22.26 14.58
N GLY A 119 -3.35 -22.05 13.29
CA GLY A 119 -2.83 -22.87 12.20
C GLY A 119 -3.49 -24.24 11.98
N ARG A 120 -2.78 -25.11 11.25
CA ARG A 120 -3.22 -26.46 10.80
C ARG A 120 -2.93 -27.60 11.80
N GLY A 121 -2.48 -27.29 13.01
CA GLY A 121 -2.27 -28.28 14.07
C GLY A 121 -3.42 -28.20 15.07
N GLY A 122 -4.12 -29.31 15.34
CA GLY A 122 -5.31 -29.36 16.21
C GLY A 122 -5.12 -28.98 17.69
N TYR A 123 -4.05 -28.25 18.01
CA TYR A 123 -3.81 -27.56 19.27
C TYR A 123 -4.65 -26.28 19.34
N LYS A 124 -5.20 -26.01 20.53
CA LYS A 124 -6.12 -24.89 20.75
C LYS A 124 -5.66 -24.04 21.94
N TYR A 125 -5.91 -22.74 21.87
CA TYR A 125 -5.62 -21.79 22.94
C TYR A 125 -6.93 -21.30 23.56
N PHE A 126 -7.08 -21.45 24.88
CA PHE A 126 -8.29 -21.10 25.64
C PHE A 126 -8.08 -19.85 26.49
N GLY A 127 -9.10 -19.00 26.61
CA GLY A 127 -9.08 -17.79 27.44
C GLY A 127 -7.79 -16.96 27.29
N ARG A 128 -7.15 -16.66 28.43
CA ARG A 128 -5.89 -15.91 28.50
C ARG A 128 -4.71 -16.56 27.77
N ALA A 129 -4.76 -17.87 27.49
CA ALA A 129 -3.71 -18.51 26.70
C ALA A 129 -3.59 -17.92 25.28
N LYS A 130 -4.62 -17.21 24.79
CA LYS A 130 -4.57 -16.45 23.52
C LYS A 130 -3.75 -15.16 23.62
N ASP A 131 -3.65 -14.58 24.82
CA ASP A 131 -2.95 -13.32 25.08
C ASP A 131 -1.46 -13.53 25.35
N LEU A 132 -1.01 -14.79 25.41
CA LEU A 132 0.41 -15.12 25.60
C LEU A 132 1.27 -14.49 24.50
N PRO A 133 2.46 -13.98 24.83
CA PRO A 133 3.43 -13.50 23.85
C PRO A 133 3.72 -14.56 22.78
N GLY A 134 3.79 -14.16 21.51
CA GLY A 134 3.93 -15.04 20.34
C GLY A 134 2.63 -15.70 19.88
N VAL A 135 1.77 -16.18 20.79
CA VAL A 135 0.46 -16.73 20.43
C VAL A 135 -0.51 -15.62 19.99
N LYS A 136 -0.48 -14.51 20.71
CA LYS A 136 -1.29 -13.33 20.40
C LYS A 136 -1.01 -12.80 18.98
N GLU A 137 0.25 -12.80 18.57
CA GLU A 137 0.68 -12.38 17.24
C GLU A 137 0.16 -13.29 16.13
N LEU A 138 0.09 -14.62 16.37
CA LEU A 138 -0.50 -15.57 15.42
C LEU A 138 -2.00 -15.32 15.19
N PHE A 139 -2.71 -14.81 16.21
CA PHE A 139 -4.13 -14.48 16.10
C PHE A 139 -4.40 -13.07 15.59
N SER A 140 -3.52 -12.09 15.86
CA SER A 140 -3.64 -10.76 15.28
C SER A 140 -3.24 -10.77 13.80
N GLY A 141 -2.07 -11.36 13.46
CA GLY A 141 -1.57 -11.43 12.09
C GLY A 141 -2.56 -12.12 11.15
N ARG A 142 -3.21 -13.20 11.58
CA ARG A 142 -4.25 -13.85 10.78
C ARG A 142 -5.47 -12.96 10.55
N LYS A 143 -5.88 -12.14 11.54
CA LYS A 143 -7.00 -11.20 11.35
C LYS A 143 -6.63 -10.10 10.37
N ASP A 144 -5.39 -9.65 10.42
CA ASP A 144 -4.85 -8.64 9.50
C ASP A 144 -4.76 -9.23 8.08
N ASP A 145 -4.23 -10.45 7.91
CA ASP A 145 -4.19 -11.19 6.64
C ASP A 145 -5.60 -11.44 6.06
N GLU A 146 -6.58 -11.81 6.89
CA GLU A 146 -7.97 -12.00 6.45
C GLU A 146 -8.61 -10.66 6.03
N ALA A 147 -8.31 -9.58 6.74
CA ALA A 147 -8.79 -8.23 6.38
C ALA A 147 -8.13 -7.70 5.10
N ASP A 148 -6.84 -7.95 4.92
CA ASP A 148 -6.09 -7.57 3.73
C ASP A 148 -6.44 -8.43 2.53
N GLY A 149 -6.77 -9.71 2.74
CA GLY A 149 -7.36 -10.58 1.72
C GLY A 149 -8.70 -10.04 1.22
N TRP A 150 -9.59 -9.60 2.12
CA TRP A 150 -10.86 -8.98 1.74
C TRP A 150 -10.68 -7.65 1.00
N ARG A 151 -9.77 -6.79 1.47
CA ARG A 151 -9.42 -5.55 0.77
C ARG A 151 -8.86 -5.86 -0.61
N SER A 152 -7.89 -6.76 -0.69
CA SER A 152 -7.26 -7.18 -1.95
C SER A 152 -8.31 -7.75 -2.90
N GLU A 153 -9.22 -8.61 -2.44
CA GLU A 153 -10.28 -9.20 -3.29
C GLU A 153 -11.24 -8.15 -3.83
N LYS A 154 -11.57 -7.11 -3.03
CA LYS A 154 -12.35 -5.97 -3.50
C LYS A 154 -11.61 -5.19 -4.58
N TYR A 155 -10.33 -4.87 -4.37
CA TYR A 155 -9.51 -4.12 -5.34
C TYR A 155 -9.10 -4.96 -6.55
N GLN A 156 -9.03 -6.29 -6.43
CA GLN A 156 -8.71 -7.23 -7.50
C GLN A 156 -9.67 -7.05 -8.68
N ARG A 157 -10.95 -6.79 -8.39
CA ARG A 157 -11.99 -6.57 -9.40
C ARG A 157 -11.80 -5.28 -10.20
N PHE A 158 -10.99 -4.35 -9.72
CA PHE A 158 -10.75 -3.04 -10.33
C PHE A 158 -9.36 -2.91 -10.94
N LYS A 159 -8.53 -3.96 -10.88
CA LYS A 159 -7.11 -3.89 -11.29
C LYS A 159 -6.91 -3.96 -12.82
N ASP A 160 -7.80 -4.68 -13.51
CA ASP A 160 -7.68 -4.96 -14.94
C ASP A 160 -8.94 -4.47 -15.71
N LEU A 161 -9.33 -3.21 -15.47
CA LEU A 161 -10.46 -2.59 -16.18
C LEU A 161 -10.02 -2.03 -17.54
N PRO A 162 -10.93 -2.01 -18.54
CA PRO A 162 -10.61 -1.49 -19.86
C PRO A 162 -10.30 0.02 -19.82
N PRO A 163 -9.49 0.53 -20.76
CA PRO A 163 -9.18 1.97 -20.88
C PRO A 163 -10.43 2.86 -20.92
N SER A 164 -11.52 2.35 -21.50
CA SER A 164 -12.85 3.00 -21.51
C SER A 164 -13.39 3.35 -20.12
N TYR A 165 -13.00 2.63 -19.05
CA TYR A 165 -13.42 2.94 -17.69
C TYR A 165 -12.71 4.17 -17.11
N TYR A 166 -11.49 4.44 -17.60
CA TYR A 166 -10.68 5.58 -17.20
C TYR A 166 -10.91 6.82 -18.08
N GLY A 167 -11.69 6.70 -19.16
CA GLY A 167 -11.96 7.78 -20.11
C GLY A 167 -10.84 8.00 -21.12
N ASP A 168 -9.89 7.06 -21.23
CA ASP A 168 -8.75 7.17 -22.16
C ASP A 168 -9.18 7.12 -23.63
N GLU A 169 -10.40 6.65 -23.92
CA GLU A 169 -10.95 6.54 -25.28
C GLU A 169 -11.79 7.76 -25.70
N ASP A 170 -12.07 8.71 -24.80
CA ASP A 170 -12.94 9.86 -25.08
C ASP A 170 -12.30 10.85 -26.08
N GLU A 171 -10.96 10.86 -26.18
CA GLU A 171 -10.23 11.72 -27.12
C GLU A 171 -10.27 11.20 -28.57
N ASP A 172 -10.55 9.91 -28.77
CA ASP A 172 -10.58 9.26 -30.09
C ASP A 172 -11.90 9.49 -30.85
N ASP A 173 -12.92 10.10 -30.22
CA ASP A 173 -14.23 10.41 -30.81
C ASP A 173 -14.16 11.44 -31.96
N GLY A 174 -12.99 12.07 -32.17
CA GLY A 174 -12.73 13.00 -33.27
C GLY A 174 -13.43 14.35 -33.15
N VAL A 175 -14.24 14.55 -32.10
CA VAL A 175 -14.88 15.84 -31.77
C VAL A 175 -13.82 16.92 -31.52
N LEU A 176 -12.78 16.57 -30.75
CA LEU A 176 -11.68 17.47 -30.42
C LEU A 176 -10.93 17.94 -31.67
N LEU A 177 -10.60 17.01 -32.59
CA LEU A 177 -9.96 17.34 -33.87
C LEU A 177 -10.82 18.27 -34.75
N ALA A 178 -12.14 18.10 -34.74
CA ALA A 178 -13.04 18.97 -35.49
C ALA A 178 -13.13 20.38 -34.89
N GLU A 179 -13.07 20.50 -33.57
CA GLU A 179 -13.04 21.79 -32.86
C GLU A 179 -11.71 22.52 -33.07
N GLU A 180 -10.58 21.81 -32.98
CA GLU A 180 -9.25 22.34 -33.28
C GLU A 180 -9.17 22.82 -34.74
N ALA A 181 -9.64 22.00 -35.69
CA ALA A 181 -9.65 22.36 -37.10
C ALA A 181 -10.45 23.65 -37.39
N ARG A 182 -11.57 23.88 -36.68
CA ARG A 182 -12.36 25.12 -36.79
C ARG A 182 -11.65 26.31 -36.15
N ALA A 183 -11.03 26.10 -34.99
CA ALA A 183 -10.26 27.14 -34.31
C ALA A 183 -9.07 27.60 -35.17
N GLU A 184 -8.35 26.65 -35.77
CA GLU A 184 -7.26 26.91 -36.72
C GLU A 184 -7.72 27.73 -37.92
N GLU A 185 -8.88 27.41 -38.51
CA GLU A 185 -9.44 28.16 -39.64
C GLU A 185 -9.77 29.61 -39.27
N VAL A 186 -10.34 29.82 -38.08
CA VAL A 186 -10.63 31.16 -37.57
C VAL A 186 -9.32 31.93 -37.35
N GLU A 187 -8.31 31.32 -36.72
CA GLU A 187 -7.01 31.93 -36.48
C GLU A 187 -6.28 32.25 -37.80
N TRP A 188 -6.31 31.34 -38.77
CA TRP A 188 -5.73 31.53 -40.10
C TRP A 188 -6.37 32.71 -40.82
N ASN A 189 -7.69 32.78 -40.84
CA ASN A 189 -8.43 33.88 -41.47
C ASN A 189 -8.08 35.22 -40.82
N GLN A 190 -8.00 35.27 -39.49
CA GLN A 190 -7.63 36.48 -38.77
C GLN A 190 -6.19 36.91 -39.07
N ARG A 191 -5.23 35.98 -39.03
CA ARG A 191 -3.82 36.29 -39.32
C ARG A 191 -3.60 36.70 -40.77
N PHE A 192 -4.26 36.03 -41.72
CA PHE A 192 -4.17 36.40 -43.13
C PHE A 192 -4.68 37.82 -43.36
N LEU A 193 -5.82 38.19 -42.76
CA LEU A 193 -6.34 39.54 -42.83
C LEU A 193 -5.39 40.57 -42.22
N GLN A 194 -4.77 40.27 -41.08
CA GLN A 194 -3.76 41.14 -40.47
C GLN A 194 -2.55 41.36 -41.39
N VAL A 195 -2.05 40.30 -42.03
CA VAL A 195 -0.93 40.39 -42.98
C VAL A 195 -1.29 41.22 -44.20
N VAL A 196 -2.48 41.02 -44.78
CA VAL A 196 -2.96 41.80 -45.93
C VAL A 196 -3.13 43.28 -45.58
N GLN A 197 -3.70 43.57 -44.40
CA GLN A 197 -3.84 44.95 -43.91
C GLN A 197 -2.46 45.59 -43.67
N GLY A 198 -1.51 44.86 -43.09
CA GLY A 198 -0.13 45.32 -42.91
C GLY A 198 0.55 45.62 -44.25
N LEU A 199 0.44 44.71 -45.23
CA LEU A 199 0.98 44.92 -46.58
C LEU A 199 0.33 46.12 -47.30
N GLN A 200 -0.98 46.31 -47.17
CA GLN A 200 -1.67 47.47 -47.73
C GLN A 200 -1.20 48.78 -47.09
N HIS A 201 -0.97 48.78 -45.77
CA HIS A 201 -0.43 49.93 -45.05
C HIS A 201 1.02 50.24 -45.49
N ASP A 202 1.85 49.22 -45.67
CA ASP A 202 3.23 49.36 -46.15
C ASP A 202 3.31 49.85 -47.61
N LEU A 203 2.39 49.39 -48.47
CA LEU A 203 2.27 49.88 -49.84
C LEU A 203 1.78 51.34 -49.88
N ARG A 204 0.77 51.69 -49.08
CA ARG A 204 0.31 53.08 -48.95
C ARG A 204 1.42 54.00 -48.40
N HIS A 205 2.26 53.51 -47.49
CA HIS A 205 3.42 54.26 -47.02
C HIS A 205 4.53 54.43 -48.07
N ARG A 206 4.67 53.46 -48.99
CA ARG A 206 5.59 53.58 -50.14
C ARG A 206 5.06 54.54 -51.19
N ASP A 207 3.75 54.50 -51.49
CA ASP A 207 3.13 55.34 -52.51
C ASP A 207 2.90 56.77 -52.00
N ALA A 208 2.70 56.98 -50.70
CA ALA A 208 2.64 58.31 -50.07
C ALA A 208 3.98 59.06 -50.00
N ALA A 209 5.04 58.53 -50.62
CA ALA A 209 6.29 59.27 -50.84
C ALA A 209 6.24 60.17 -52.10
N GLU A 210 5.21 60.06 -52.94
CA GLU A 210 4.94 60.98 -54.05
C GLU A 210 3.48 61.49 -53.97
N GLU A 211 3.34 62.79 -53.65
CA GLU A 211 2.14 63.65 -53.67
C GLU A 211 1.25 63.75 -52.40
N ASP A 212 1.07 65.00 -51.97
CA ASP A 212 0.30 65.49 -50.81
C ASP A 212 -1.23 65.40 -50.98
N MET A 213 -1.92 65.00 -49.89
CA MET A 213 -3.31 65.29 -49.46
C MET A 213 -4.51 65.00 -50.40
N ASP A 214 -5.44 64.12 -49.99
CA ASP A 214 -6.84 64.48 -49.61
C ASP A 214 -7.60 63.31 -48.93
N VAL A 215 -8.53 63.66 -48.05
CA VAL A 215 -9.44 62.84 -47.24
C VAL A 215 -10.64 62.33 -48.05
N SER A 216 -11.08 61.09 -47.85
CA SER A 216 -12.50 60.75 -47.64
C SER A 216 -12.73 59.25 -47.42
N ASP A 217 -13.56 58.99 -46.42
CA ASP A 217 -14.10 57.70 -46.02
C ASP A 217 -15.19 57.27 -47.01
N THR A 218 -14.88 56.35 -47.93
CA THR A 218 -15.87 55.49 -48.61
C THR A 218 -15.16 54.25 -49.17
N ASP A 219 -15.33 53.11 -48.51
CA ASP A 219 -15.95 51.96 -49.16
C ASP A 219 -16.06 50.79 -48.19
N THR A 220 -17.27 50.64 -47.66
CA THR A 220 -17.79 49.39 -47.11
C THR A 220 -17.92 48.40 -48.26
N ALA A 221 -16.81 47.81 -48.66
CA ALA A 221 -16.79 46.63 -49.51
C ALA A 221 -15.50 45.88 -49.18
N ASN A 222 -15.64 44.79 -48.41
CA ASN A 222 -14.65 43.71 -48.41
C ASN A 222 -14.55 43.22 -49.87
N GLY A 223 -13.74 43.90 -50.68
CA GLY A 223 -13.57 43.63 -52.09
C GLY A 223 -12.85 42.31 -52.27
N GLY A 224 -13.61 41.22 -52.31
CA GLY A 224 -13.20 39.94 -52.90
C GLY A 224 -11.85 39.37 -52.46
N ILE A 225 -11.37 39.66 -51.25
CA ILE A 225 -10.15 39.04 -50.73
C ILE A 225 -10.52 37.61 -50.35
N GLU A 226 -10.37 36.70 -51.31
CA GLU A 226 -10.51 35.26 -51.08
C GLU A 226 -9.34 34.80 -50.20
N VAL A 227 -9.64 34.47 -48.94
CA VAL A 227 -8.64 33.90 -48.04
C VAL A 227 -8.29 32.49 -48.55
N PRO A 228 -7.00 32.19 -48.83
CA PRO A 228 -6.61 30.87 -49.30
C PRO A 228 -6.92 29.82 -48.23
N LEU A 229 -7.43 28.66 -48.66
CA LEU A 229 -7.67 27.52 -47.77
C LEU A 229 -6.35 27.06 -47.13
N ILE A 230 -6.41 26.67 -45.85
CA ILE A 230 -5.26 26.09 -45.14
C ILE A 230 -4.79 24.84 -45.91
N PRO A 231 -3.52 24.75 -46.32
CA PRO A 231 -2.99 23.56 -46.95
C PRO A 231 -2.94 22.43 -45.91
N ARG A 232 -3.92 21.52 -45.95
CA ARG A 232 -3.93 20.29 -45.15
C ARG A 232 -3.28 19.17 -45.98
N PRO A 233 -1.96 18.91 -45.86
CA PRO A 233 -1.36 17.77 -46.55
C PRO A 233 -1.99 16.48 -46.02
N ALA A 234 -2.28 15.53 -46.92
CA ALA A 234 -2.76 14.21 -46.50
C ALA A 234 -1.73 13.56 -45.55
N PRO A 235 -2.17 12.88 -44.47
CA PRO A 235 -1.26 12.29 -43.52
C PRO A 235 -0.34 11.28 -44.22
N GLN A 236 0.97 11.54 -44.16
CA GLN A 236 1.97 10.64 -44.71
C GLN A 236 2.16 9.44 -43.76
N PRO A 237 2.45 8.23 -44.29
CA PRO A 237 2.82 7.09 -43.46
C PRO A 237 3.99 7.46 -42.53
N TRP A 238 3.92 7.07 -41.25
CA TRP A 238 4.91 7.41 -40.23
C TRP A 238 6.38 7.18 -40.64
N LYS A 239 6.64 6.10 -41.38
CA LYS A 239 8.00 5.79 -41.86
C LYS A 239 8.54 6.84 -42.84
N GLN A 240 7.65 7.42 -43.66
CA GLN A 240 8.01 8.45 -44.63
C GLN A 240 8.15 9.81 -43.96
N SER A 241 7.31 10.14 -42.98
CA SER A 241 7.47 11.37 -42.20
C SER A 241 8.78 11.37 -41.40
N MET A 242 9.14 10.25 -40.77
CA MET A 242 10.42 10.09 -40.07
C MET A 242 11.63 10.22 -41.00
N HIS A 243 11.55 9.66 -42.21
CA HIS A 243 12.61 9.77 -43.21
C HIS A 243 12.75 11.20 -43.75
N ALA A 244 11.64 11.89 -44.00
CA ALA A 244 11.62 13.29 -44.42
C ALA A 244 12.16 14.22 -43.32
N PHE A 245 11.80 13.97 -42.06
CA PHE A 245 12.33 14.70 -40.90
C PHE A 245 13.84 14.51 -40.75
N ALA A 246 14.32 13.27 -40.85
CA ALA A 246 15.76 12.97 -40.82
C ALA A 246 16.51 13.66 -41.97
N HIS A 247 15.93 13.71 -43.16
CA HIS A 247 16.51 14.42 -44.30
C HIS A 247 16.55 15.94 -44.10
N ALA A 248 15.47 16.54 -43.58
CA ALA A 248 15.38 17.97 -43.32
C ALA A 248 16.42 18.44 -42.29
N PHE A 249 16.66 17.63 -41.26
CA PHE A 249 17.69 17.89 -40.25
C PHE A 249 19.11 17.82 -40.84
N ASN A 250 19.33 16.93 -41.81
CA ASN A 250 20.62 16.75 -42.47
C ASN A 250 20.94 17.88 -43.46
N THR A 251 19.93 18.44 -44.13
CA THR A 251 20.10 19.58 -45.05
C THR A 251 20.43 20.90 -44.34
N ALA A 252 19.97 21.09 -43.10
CA ALA A 252 20.30 22.29 -42.32
C ALA A 252 21.77 22.34 -41.86
N TYR A 253 22.49 21.22 -41.91
CA TYR A 253 23.88 21.11 -41.44
C TYR A 253 24.93 21.08 -42.58
N THR A 254 24.51 20.99 -43.84
CA THR A 254 25.41 20.65 -44.97
C THR A 254 25.67 21.78 -45.98
N HIS A 255 25.21 23.01 -45.75
CA HIS A 255 25.59 24.16 -46.59
C HIS A 255 25.89 25.43 -45.79
N PRO A 256 27.18 25.72 -45.48
CA PRO A 256 27.65 27.10 -45.44
C PRO A 256 28.01 27.54 -46.88
N GLU A 257 27.54 28.71 -47.30
CA GLU A 257 27.93 29.31 -48.59
C GLU A 257 29.46 29.55 -48.67
N PRO A 258 30.09 29.38 -49.85
CA PRO A 258 31.51 29.66 -50.02
C PRO A 258 31.76 31.15 -50.33
N ALA A 259 32.50 31.85 -49.47
CA ALA A 259 33.10 33.16 -49.75
C ALA A 259 34.56 32.99 -50.25
N PRO A 260 35.07 33.90 -51.12
CA PRO A 260 36.25 33.64 -51.94
C PRO A 260 37.60 33.92 -51.26
N ASP A 261 38.52 32.97 -51.47
CA ASP A 261 39.98 33.05 -51.63
C ASP A 261 40.79 34.15 -50.93
N THR A 262 41.60 33.75 -49.94
CA THR A 262 43.03 34.09 -49.91
C THR A 262 43.86 32.92 -49.35
N ALA A 263 44.85 32.52 -50.13
CA ALA A 263 45.81 31.46 -49.83
C ALA A 263 47.05 32.03 -49.14
N GLU A 264 47.59 31.32 -48.14
CA GLU A 264 49.03 31.16 -47.92
C GLU A 264 49.32 29.96 -47.00
N ALA A 265 50.52 29.41 -47.14
CA ALA A 265 50.82 27.97 -47.12
C ALA A 265 51.41 27.40 -45.80
N ALA A 266 51.27 26.06 -45.68
CA ALA A 266 52.12 25.05 -45.01
C ALA A 266 52.35 25.15 -43.48
N GLU A 267 52.29 24.09 -42.65
CA GLU A 267 53.10 22.86 -42.72
C GLU A 267 52.43 21.59 -42.12
N THR A 268 52.79 20.47 -42.76
CA THR A 268 52.77 19.00 -42.54
C THR A 268 52.31 18.27 -41.24
N PRO A 269 52.05 16.93 -41.33
CA PRO A 269 51.08 16.19 -40.52
C PRO A 269 51.71 15.19 -39.51
N SER A 270 51.01 14.91 -38.40
CA SER A 270 51.35 13.77 -37.52
C SER A 270 50.30 12.66 -37.64
N LYS A 271 50.76 11.54 -38.21
CA LYS A 271 50.11 10.22 -38.18
C LYS A 271 50.16 9.65 -36.76
N ARG A 272 49.05 9.08 -36.28
CA ARG A 272 49.10 7.77 -35.60
C ARG A 272 47.78 7.01 -35.80
N ALA A 273 47.89 5.91 -36.53
CA ALA A 273 46.86 4.89 -36.71
C ALA A 273 46.97 3.84 -35.56
N PRO A 274 46.01 2.89 -35.47
CA PRO A 274 45.58 2.20 -34.24
C PRO A 274 46.24 0.84 -34.02
N ASP A 275 46.23 0.38 -32.78
CA ASP A 275 46.46 -1.01 -32.31
C ASP A 275 46.22 -0.98 -30.79
N SER A 276 45.72 -1.97 -30.05
CA SER A 276 45.07 -3.26 -30.23
C SER A 276 44.68 -3.69 -28.80
N ASP A 277 43.73 -4.63 -28.70
CA ASP A 277 43.22 -5.25 -27.46
C ASP A 277 44.28 -5.63 -26.41
N ASP A 278 43.96 -5.45 -25.12
CA ASP A 278 44.11 -6.53 -24.13
C ASP A 278 43.28 -6.29 -22.85
N ASP A 279 42.67 -7.37 -22.38
CA ASP A 279 41.77 -7.52 -21.23
C ASP A 279 42.44 -7.26 -19.87
N ALA A 280 41.73 -6.56 -18.97
CA ALA A 280 41.93 -6.72 -17.53
C ALA A 280 40.69 -6.29 -16.72
N HIS A 281 39.93 -7.29 -16.26
CA HIS A 281 38.94 -7.16 -15.20
C HIS A 281 39.57 -6.60 -13.91
N ALA A 282 38.96 -5.59 -13.31
CA ALA A 282 39.25 -5.17 -11.94
C ALA A 282 37.95 -4.92 -11.16
N ASP A 283 37.61 -5.89 -10.33
CA ASP A 283 36.56 -5.85 -9.30
C ASP A 283 36.78 -4.71 -8.29
N ALA A 284 35.89 -3.72 -8.27
CA ALA A 284 35.84 -2.72 -7.21
C ALA A 284 35.15 -3.31 -5.96
N LYS A 285 35.98 -3.75 -5.00
CA LYS A 285 35.58 -4.11 -3.62
C LYS A 285 34.83 -2.96 -2.94
N ARG A 286 33.54 -3.16 -2.66
CA ARG A 286 32.79 -2.41 -1.65
C ARG A 286 33.34 -2.73 -0.26
N GLN A 287 33.80 -1.72 0.47
CA GLN A 287 34.12 -1.84 1.91
C GLN A 287 32.82 -1.98 2.72
N LYS A 288 32.82 -2.94 3.66
CA LYS A 288 31.70 -3.30 4.54
C LYS A 288 32.03 -2.85 5.96
N GLY A 289 31.19 -2.01 6.55
CA GLY A 289 31.24 -1.66 7.97
C GLY A 289 30.64 -2.75 8.86
N GLU A 290 31.14 -2.83 10.09
CA GLU A 290 30.62 -3.67 11.17
C GLU A 290 29.23 -3.14 11.57
N HIS A 291 28.18 -3.93 11.35
CA HIS A 291 26.75 -3.63 11.60
C HIS A 291 25.90 -2.94 10.50
N GLY A 292 26.20 -3.20 9.22
CA GLY A 292 25.14 -3.45 8.21
C GLY A 292 23.98 -2.45 8.06
N GLN A 293 24.21 -1.13 8.08
CA GLN A 293 23.27 -0.11 7.56
C GLN A 293 24.00 0.92 6.67
N PRO A 294 23.36 1.44 5.60
CA PRO A 294 23.97 2.43 4.71
C PRO A 294 23.92 3.84 5.33
N VAL A 295 25.07 4.53 5.39
CA VAL A 295 25.22 5.89 5.91
C VAL A 295 25.14 6.89 4.77
N ALA A 296 24.20 7.84 4.88
CA ALA A 296 24.08 9.00 4.01
C ALA A 296 25.19 10.03 4.30
N ALA A 297 25.79 10.58 3.25
CA ALA A 297 26.83 11.59 3.34
C ALA A 297 26.25 12.96 3.75
N THR A 298 26.44 13.34 5.02
CA THR A 298 26.18 14.69 5.52
C THR A 298 27.40 15.56 5.21
N GLN A 299 27.27 16.52 4.29
CA GLN A 299 28.30 17.53 4.06
C GLN A 299 28.23 18.59 5.16
N ALA A 300 29.41 18.95 5.65
CA ALA A 300 29.65 19.85 6.76
C ALA A 300 29.40 21.32 6.39
N ALA A 301 29.00 22.07 7.41
CA ALA A 301 28.81 23.51 7.39
C ALA A 301 30.13 24.30 7.25
N THR A 302 30.11 25.35 6.43
CA THR A 302 31.06 26.47 6.47
C THR A 302 30.30 27.79 6.39
N SER A 303 30.63 28.69 7.32
CA SER A 303 30.09 30.04 7.54
C SER A 303 30.45 31.07 6.44
N PRO A 304 29.80 32.25 6.39
CA PRO A 304 29.82 33.16 5.24
C PRO A 304 30.92 34.22 5.33
N THR A 305 31.41 34.67 4.16
CA THR A 305 32.13 35.94 4.01
C THR A 305 31.69 36.62 2.72
N GLU A 306 31.56 37.94 2.80
CA GLU A 306 30.95 38.86 1.86
C GLU A 306 31.76 39.08 0.56
N GLY A 307 31.04 39.48 -0.51
CA GLY A 307 31.55 40.31 -1.60
C GLY A 307 31.97 39.59 -2.88
N ASP A 308 31.10 39.55 -3.91
CA ASP A 308 31.29 40.34 -5.13
C ASP A 308 30.19 40.08 -6.17
N ALA A 309 29.81 41.15 -6.86
CA ALA A 309 28.83 41.18 -7.93
C ALA A 309 29.47 40.78 -9.27
N ALA A 310 28.92 39.77 -9.96
CA ALA A 310 29.13 39.58 -11.39
C ALA A 310 28.05 38.67 -12.04
N ALA A 311 27.23 39.31 -12.89
CA ALA A 311 26.58 38.81 -14.10
C ALA A 311 26.02 37.37 -14.13
N ALA A 312 24.71 37.24 -13.90
CA ALA A 312 23.90 36.10 -14.34
C ALA A 312 23.53 36.25 -15.82
N VAL A 313 23.99 35.32 -16.67
CA VAL A 313 23.45 35.13 -18.02
C VAL A 313 22.22 34.25 -17.90
N SER A 314 21.06 34.86 -18.12
CA SER A 314 19.74 34.22 -18.14
C SER A 314 19.52 33.50 -19.46
N ALA A 315 19.24 32.20 -19.41
CA ALA A 315 18.66 31.46 -20.52
C ALA A 315 17.12 31.58 -20.46
N PRO A 316 16.42 31.89 -21.57
CA PRO A 316 14.97 32.04 -21.53
C PRO A 316 14.29 30.66 -21.60
N SER A 317 13.91 30.11 -20.45
CA SER A 317 12.88 29.05 -20.41
C SER A 317 11.51 29.72 -20.30
N ALA A 318 10.85 29.94 -21.44
CA ALA A 318 9.43 30.29 -21.48
C ALA A 318 8.58 29.05 -21.14
N GLY A 319 8.67 28.59 -19.89
CA GLY A 319 7.69 27.69 -19.29
C GLY A 319 6.90 28.52 -18.29
N TYR A 320 5.63 28.81 -18.58
CA TYR A 320 4.74 29.42 -17.61
C TYR A 320 4.53 28.43 -16.46
N SER A 321 5.35 28.54 -15.41
CA SER A 321 5.08 27.87 -14.14
C SER A 321 3.85 28.53 -13.54
N THR A 322 2.73 27.81 -13.55
CA THR A 322 1.47 28.22 -12.90
C THR A 322 1.60 28.32 -11.37
N PHE A 323 2.71 27.82 -10.80
CA PHE A 323 3.02 27.85 -9.39
C PHE A 323 4.13 28.85 -9.11
N SER A 324 3.90 29.70 -8.11
CA SER A 324 4.93 30.56 -7.54
C SER A 324 5.93 29.70 -6.75
N ALA A 325 7.14 30.20 -6.52
CA ALA A 325 8.14 29.50 -5.70
C ALA A 325 7.66 29.27 -4.25
N GLU A 326 6.64 30.00 -3.78
CA GLU A 326 5.99 29.79 -2.48
C GLU A 326 5.03 28.60 -2.48
N ASP A 327 4.35 28.33 -3.60
CA ASP A 327 3.39 27.21 -3.73
C ASP A 327 4.08 25.83 -3.76
N LEU A 328 5.37 25.80 -4.08
CA LEU A 328 6.20 24.60 -4.10
C LEU A 328 6.84 24.30 -2.74
N GLN A 329 6.66 25.17 -1.74
CA GLN A 329 7.16 24.90 -0.38
C GLN A 329 6.30 23.85 0.30
N HIS A 330 6.93 22.96 1.08
CA HIS A 330 6.18 22.02 1.89
C HIS A 330 5.28 22.79 2.87
N PRO A 331 4.06 22.31 3.15
CA PRO A 331 3.24 22.91 4.18
C PRO A 331 3.98 22.85 5.52
N ALA A 332 3.96 23.96 6.26
CA ALA A 332 4.59 24.02 7.57
C ALA A 332 3.90 23.04 8.53
N VAL A 333 4.54 21.90 8.80
CA VAL A 333 4.02 20.91 9.74
C VAL A 333 4.27 21.43 11.16
N PRO A 334 3.23 21.62 11.99
CA PRO A 334 3.42 22.10 13.34
C PRO A 334 4.22 21.10 14.18
N ASP A 335 5.18 21.60 14.95
CA ASP A 335 5.94 20.80 15.92
C ASP A 335 5.02 20.11 16.94
N ARG A 336 5.50 19.00 17.52
CA ARG A 336 4.76 18.22 18.52
C ARG A 336 4.15 19.08 19.65
N ALA A 337 4.89 20.08 20.13
CA ALA A 337 4.42 20.99 21.17
C ALA A 337 3.28 21.90 20.69
N ALA A 338 3.25 22.28 19.41
CA ALA A 338 2.16 23.04 18.82
C ALA A 338 0.91 22.16 18.65
N ILE A 339 1.08 20.90 18.22
CA ILE A 339 0.00 19.92 18.12
C ILE A 339 -0.64 19.67 19.50
N GLU A 340 0.18 19.45 20.54
CA GLU A 340 -0.31 19.25 21.91
C GLU A 340 -1.13 20.44 22.42
N LYS A 341 -0.71 21.68 22.12
CA LYS A 341 -1.47 22.89 22.45
C LYS A 341 -2.82 22.96 21.72
N VAL A 342 -2.86 22.63 20.43
CA VAL A 342 -4.09 22.63 19.63
C VAL A 342 -5.07 21.58 20.17
N ILE A 343 -4.59 20.38 20.49
CA ILE A 343 -5.40 19.31 21.07
C ILE A 343 -5.96 19.73 22.44
N LEU A 344 -5.13 20.35 23.28
CA LEU A 344 -5.55 20.81 24.61
C LEU A 344 -6.62 21.91 24.49
N GLN A 345 -6.45 22.85 23.56
CA GLN A 345 -7.45 23.90 23.28
C GLN A 345 -8.75 23.31 22.74
N ALA A 346 -8.71 22.34 21.83
CA ALA A 346 -9.89 21.66 21.31
C ALA A 346 -10.64 20.92 22.43
N LYS A 347 -9.93 20.17 23.28
CA LYS A 347 -10.51 19.46 24.42
C LYS A 347 -11.11 20.43 25.45
N LYS A 348 -10.45 21.56 25.72
CA LYS A 348 -10.97 22.61 26.59
C LYS A 348 -12.23 23.25 26.00
N ARG A 349 -12.28 23.48 24.68
CA ARG A 349 -13.45 24.02 23.99
C ARG A 349 -14.63 23.06 24.05
N GLN A 350 -14.39 21.78 23.81
CA GLN A 350 -15.40 20.73 23.91
C GLN A 350 -15.96 20.64 25.34
N LEU A 351 -15.11 20.60 26.35
CA LEU A 351 -15.55 20.61 27.75
C LEU A 351 -16.33 21.88 28.10
N ARG A 352 -15.93 23.05 27.58
CA ARG A 352 -16.72 24.27 27.81
C ARG A 352 -18.10 24.18 27.16
N GLN A 353 -18.21 23.64 25.95
CA GLN A 353 -19.51 23.42 25.29
C GLN A 353 -20.38 22.44 26.08
N GLU A 354 -19.81 21.35 26.58
CA GLU A 354 -20.52 20.33 27.36
C GLU A 354 -21.01 20.84 28.72
N TYR A 355 -20.24 21.70 29.40
CA TYR A 355 -20.52 22.11 30.77
C TYR A 355 -21.15 23.50 30.93
N ILE A 356 -20.89 24.43 30.00
CA ILE A 356 -21.36 25.82 30.07
C ILE A 356 -22.52 26.06 29.08
N GLY A 357 -22.71 25.17 28.10
CA GLY A 357 -23.57 25.45 26.95
C GLY A 357 -22.91 26.43 25.98
N ALA A 358 -23.32 26.41 24.71
CA ALA A 358 -22.70 27.18 23.62
C ALA A 358 -22.65 28.69 23.88
#